data_AF-A0AAV4HU57-F1
#
_entry.id   AF-A0AAV4HU57-F1
#
_cell.length_a   1.000
_cell.length_b   1.000
_cell.length_c   1.000
_cell.angle_alpha   90.00
_cell.angle_beta   90.00
_cell.angle_gamma   90.00
#
_symmetry.space_group_name_H-M   'P 1'
#
loop_
_entity.id
_entity.type
_entity.pdbx_description
1 polymer ?
#
loop_
_entity_poly.entity_id
_entity_poly.type
_entity_poly.pdbx_seq_one_letter_code
_entity_poly.pdbx_strand_id
1 'polypeptide(L)'
;MIPGWKGWVSLTTACQQQTKSLFNYMPPINASVNELSTVKKVLQVSQEATQETGQQLTFVTFDLSVAKKAYALVWQHPESYKNVFIHLGVFHTMMSYQGAVGKLMKGSGLEEILIEARLCASGSLDRVFAGKHYNIARRVHMHVLEA
;
A
#
# COMPACT_ATOMS: atom_id res chain seq x y z
N MET A 1 -19.15 -22.77 -6.97
CA MET A 1 -18.24 -21.61 -6.75
C MET A 1 -17.44 -21.89 -5.50
N ILE A 2 -16.11 -21.95 -5.59
CA ILE A 2 -15.23 -22.08 -4.43
C ILE A 2 -15.02 -20.66 -3.87
N PRO A 3 -15.27 -20.42 -2.57
CA PRO A 3 -15.02 -19.11 -1.99
C PRO A 3 -13.52 -18.81 -1.99
N GLY A 4 -13.13 -17.61 -2.43
CA GLY A 4 -11.75 -17.12 -2.27
C GLY A 4 -11.38 -17.01 -0.79
N TRP A 5 -10.09 -16.82 -0.49
CA TRP A 5 -9.54 -16.86 0.88
C TRP A 5 -10.38 -16.13 1.94
N LYS A 6 -10.79 -14.87 1.68
CA LYS A 6 -11.63 -14.10 2.62
C LYS A 6 -12.99 -14.74 2.88
N GLY A 7 -13.62 -15.29 1.83
CA GLY A 7 -14.89 -15.99 1.94
C GLY A 7 -14.74 -17.31 2.68
N TRP A 8 -13.66 -18.06 2.40
CA TRP A 8 -13.34 -19.28 3.13
C TRP A 8 -13.14 -19.00 4.62
N VAL A 9 -12.28 -18.03 4.98
CA VAL A 9 -12.07 -17.61 6.37
C VAL A 9 -13.39 -17.20 7.02
N SER A 10 -14.23 -16.41 6.35
CA SER A 10 -15.54 -16.03 6.90
C SER A 10 -16.47 -17.22 7.16
N LEU A 11 -16.38 -18.28 6.36
CA LEU A 11 -17.22 -19.48 6.49
C LEU A 11 -16.68 -20.44 7.55
N THR A 12 -15.36 -20.48 7.75
CA THR A 12 -14.70 -21.43 8.66
C THR A 12 -14.40 -20.83 10.04
N THR A 13 -14.49 -19.51 10.22
CA THR A 13 -14.29 -18.89 11.53
C THR A 13 -15.52 -19.15 12.40
N ALA A 14 -15.39 -20.06 13.35
CA ALA A 14 -16.46 -20.42 14.29
C ALA A 14 -16.84 -19.20 15.17
N CYS A 15 -17.98 -18.58 14.87
CA CYS A 15 -18.80 -17.76 15.77
C CYS A 15 -18.07 -16.89 16.82
N GLN A 16 -16.95 -16.26 16.48
CA GLN A 16 -16.43 -15.14 17.24
C GLN A 16 -17.24 -13.92 16.83
N GLN A 17 -17.91 -13.27 17.79
CA GLN A 17 -18.53 -11.97 17.57
C GLN A 17 -17.50 -11.05 16.92
N GLN A 18 -17.65 -10.82 15.61
CA GLN A 18 -16.80 -9.88 14.91
C GLN A 18 -17.10 -8.49 15.46
N THR A 19 -16.17 -7.97 16.27
CA THR A 19 -16.20 -6.57 16.65
C THR A 19 -16.08 -5.75 15.37
N LYS A 20 -17.07 -4.91 15.08
CA LYS A 20 -17.02 -4.05 13.89
C LYS A 20 -15.86 -3.08 14.03
N SER A 21 -14.93 -3.11 13.09
CA SER A 21 -13.87 -2.11 13.02
C SER A 21 -14.49 -0.76 12.62
N LEU A 22 -14.16 0.29 13.36
CA LEU A 22 -14.48 1.66 13.00
C LEU A 22 -13.30 2.26 12.22
N PHE A 23 -13.58 2.90 11.09
CA PHE A 23 -12.58 3.59 10.29
C PHE A 23 -13.08 4.99 9.95
N ASN A 24 -12.24 5.98 10.20
CA ASN A 24 -12.53 7.39 9.93
C ASN A 24 -11.41 8.00 9.09
N TYR A 25 -11.77 8.96 8.24
CA TYR A 25 -10.80 9.76 7.49
C TYR A 25 -10.38 10.97 8.33
N MET A 26 -9.07 11.20 8.43
CA MET A 26 -8.55 12.43 9.02
C MET A 26 -8.60 13.58 8.00
N PRO A 27 -8.77 14.84 8.46
CA PRO A 27 -8.72 15.99 7.56
C PRO A 27 -7.34 16.08 6.86
N PRO A 28 -7.31 16.46 5.57
CA PRO A 28 -6.05 16.60 4.86
C PRO A 28 -5.23 17.75 5.43
N ILE A 29 -3.93 17.52 5.62
CA ILE A 29 -2.98 18.57 6.00
C ILE A 29 -2.56 19.29 4.71
N ASN A 30 -3.00 20.54 4.55
CA ASN A 30 -2.70 21.35 3.37
C ASN A 30 -1.32 22.00 3.48
N ALA A 31 -0.27 21.19 3.41
CA ALA A 31 1.12 21.63 3.41
C ALA A 31 1.98 20.66 2.59
N SER A 32 3.14 21.14 2.14
CA SER A 32 4.06 20.31 1.35
C SER A 32 4.62 19.18 2.21
N VAL A 33 4.49 17.92 1.74
CA VAL A 33 5.06 16.75 2.42
C VAL A 33 6.59 16.77 2.45
N ASN A 34 7.21 17.64 1.65
CA ASN A 34 8.65 17.83 1.65
C ASN A 34 9.16 18.61 2.88
N GLU A 35 8.29 19.33 3.57
CA GLU A 35 8.65 20.10 4.76
C GLU A 35 8.68 19.20 6.00
N LEU A 36 9.74 19.33 6.81
CA LEU A 36 9.88 18.56 8.04
C LEU A 36 8.78 18.87 9.06
N SER A 37 8.30 20.11 9.08
CA SER A 37 7.15 20.57 9.86
C SER A 37 5.88 19.79 9.53
N THR A 38 5.61 19.54 8.24
CA THR A 38 4.47 18.73 7.79
C THR A 38 4.59 17.30 8.31
N VAL A 39 5.75 16.67 8.17
CA VAL A 39 5.98 15.30 8.66
C VAL A 39 5.79 15.23 10.18
N LYS A 40 6.33 16.21 10.92
CA LYS A 40 6.14 16.32 12.37
C LYS A 40 4.65 16.44 12.73
N LYS A 41 3.90 17.28 12.02
CA LYS A 41 2.46 17.46 12.26
C LYS A 41 1.69 16.18 11.96
N VAL A 42 2.02 15.44 10.90
CA VAL A 42 1.42 14.13 10.60
C VAL A 42 1.64 13.16 11.77
N LEU A 43 2.86 13.06 12.30
CA LEU A 43 3.16 12.19 13.43
C LEU A 43 2.35 12.56 14.69
N GLN A 44 2.27 13.86 15.00
CA GLN A 44 1.50 14.36 16.14
C GLN A 44 0.01 14.03 16.03
N VAL A 45 -0.61 14.37 14.89
CA VAL A 45 -2.03 14.07 14.63
C VAL A 45 -2.29 12.57 14.67
N SER A 46 -1.37 11.75 14.18
CA SER A 46 -1.50 10.29 14.25
C SER A 46 -1.43 9.77 15.69
N GLN A 47 -0.56 10.35 16.53
CA GLN A 47 -0.48 10.00 17.95
C GLN A 47 -1.73 10.45 18.71
N GLU A 48 -2.26 11.64 18.43
CA GLU A 48 -3.53 12.14 18.99
C GLU A 48 -4.68 11.16 18.65
N ALA A 49 -4.81 10.76 17.39
CA ALA A 49 -5.82 9.76 16.98
C ALA A 49 -5.64 8.39 17.65
N THR A 50 -4.38 7.98 17.88
CA THR A 50 -4.06 6.73 18.60
C THR A 50 -4.54 6.81 20.06
N GLN A 51 -4.35 7.97 20.71
CA GLN A 51 -4.81 8.20 22.08
C GLN A 51 -6.34 8.23 22.16
N GLU A 52 -7.02 8.92 21.25
CA GLU A 52 -8.49 9.00 21.19
C GLU A 52 -9.15 7.63 21.00
N THR A 53 -8.48 6.73 20.26
CA THR A 53 -8.98 5.37 20.01
C THR A 53 -8.55 4.36 21.09
N GLY A 54 -7.77 4.78 22.09
CA GLY A 54 -7.25 3.90 23.15
C GLY A 54 -6.22 2.88 22.64
N GLN A 55 -5.63 3.10 21.47
CA GLN A 55 -4.58 2.25 20.92
C GLN A 55 -3.25 2.54 21.61
N GLN A 56 -2.38 1.53 21.70
CA GLN A 56 -1.06 1.70 22.34
C GLN A 56 -0.01 2.20 21.34
N LEU A 57 -0.10 1.76 20.08
CA LEU A 57 0.89 2.00 19.05
C LEU A 57 0.30 2.81 17.90
N THR A 58 1.05 3.81 17.45
CA THR A 58 0.72 4.66 16.31
C THR A 58 1.41 4.12 15.07
N PHE A 59 0.64 3.57 14.14
CA PHE A 59 1.16 3.13 12.84
C PHE A 59 0.99 4.23 11.81
N VAL A 60 2.09 4.64 11.18
CA VAL A 60 2.06 5.65 10.11
C VAL A 60 2.78 5.11 8.88
N THR A 61 2.12 5.18 7.72
CA THR A 61 2.71 4.73 6.46
C THR A 61 3.16 5.92 5.63
N PHE A 62 4.42 5.91 5.18
CA PHE A 62 5.00 6.96 4.33
C PHE A 62 5.65 6.37 3.08
N ASP A 63 5.73 7.16 2.01
CA ASP A 63 6.66 6.87 0.92
C ASP A 63 8.12 6.88 1.41
N LEU A 64 9.05 6.29 0.65
CA LEU A 64 10.44 6.15 1.09
C LEU A 64 11.12 7.49 1.38
N SER A 65 10.84 8.52 0.57
CA SER A 65 11.44 9.85 0.74
C SER A 65 11.01 10.53 2.04
N VAL A 66 9.73 10.43 2.39
CA VAL A 66 9.14 11.02 3.58
C VAL A 66 9.46 10.16 4.81
N ALA A 67 9.46 8.84 4.67
CA ALA A 67 9.84 7.91 5.73
C ALA A 67 11.25 8.21 6.27
N LYS A 68 12.22 8.53 5.40
CA LYS A 68 13.57 8.94 5.84
C LYS A 68 13.56 10.15 6.78
N LYS A 69 12.72 11.14 6.48
CA LYS A 69 12.54 12.34 7.33
C LYS A 69 11.84 11.99 8.65
N ALA A 70 10.82 11.14 8.58
CA ALA A 70 10.11 10.67 9.77
C ALA A 70 11.05 9.88 10.69
N TYR A 71 11.88 8.97 10.16
CA TYR A 71 12.87 8.23 10.95
C TYR A 71 13.87 9.16 11.62
N ALA A 72 14.36 10.18 10.90
CA ALA A 72 15.25 11.18 11.49
C ALA A 72 14.59 11.90 12.69
N LEU A 73 13.31 12.28 12.59
CA LEU A 73 12.56 12.88 13.70
C LEU A 73 12.40 11.92 14.88
N VAL A 74 12.02 10.68 14.62
CA VAL A 74 11.84 9.64 15.66
C VAL A 74 13.15 9.39 16.41
N TRP A 75 14.27 9.29 15.68
CA TRP A 75 15.58 9.08 16.29
C TRP A 75 16.10 10.30 17.07
N GLN A 76 15.75 11.51 16.67
CA GLN A 76 16.11 12.73 17.41
C GLN A 76 15.30 12.88 18.71
N HIS A 77 14.08 12.34 18.76
CA HIS A 77 13.16 12.48 19.89
C HIS A 77 12.53 11.13 20.29
N PRO A 78 13.35 10.13 20.72
CA PRO A 78 12.88 8.77 20.95
C PRO A 78 11.79 8.69 22.02
N GLU A 79 11.88 9.48 23.09
CA GLU A 79 10.85 9.50 24.15
C GLU A 79 9.50 10.03 23.65
N SER A 80 9.51 11.04 22.78
CA SER A 80 8.29 11.63 22.21
C SER A 80 7.60 10.70 21.21
N TYR A 81 8.37 9.83 20.55
CA TYR A 81 7.89 8.96 19.47
C TYR A 81 8.03 7.46 19.77
N LYS A 82 8.20 7.08 21.04
CA LYS A 82 8.42 5.69 21.47
C LYS A 82 7.32 4.71 21.07
N ASN A 83 6.11 5.22 20.83
CA ASN A 83 4.96 4.43 20.41
C ASN A 83 4.68 4.52 18.89
N VAL A 84 5.54 5.20 18.12
CA VAL A 84 5.36 5.39 16.68
C VAL A 84 6.12 4.32 15.90
N PHE A 85 5.39 3.61 15.05
CA PHE A 85 5.94 2.67 14.07
C PHE A 85 5.74 3.20 12.65
N ILE A 86 6.86 3.46 11.98
CA ILE A 86 6.88 3.91 10.60
C ILE A 86 6.85 2.69 9.68
N HIS A 87 5.82 2.60 8.83
CA HIS A 87 5.69 1.59 7.79
C HIS A 87 6.04 2.20 6.42
N LEU A 88 6.78 1.46 5.59
CA LEU A 88 7.06 1.90 4.22
C LEU A 88 5.87 1.62 3.31
N GLY A 89 5.46 2.63 2.55
CA GLY A 89 4.40 2.51 1.56
C GLY A 89 4.76 1.51 0.47
N VAL A 90 3.92 0.50 0.30
CA VAL A 90 4.15 -0.61 -0.66
C VAL A 90 3.96 -0.22 -2.12
N PHE A 91 3.41 0.97 -2.40
CA PHE A 91 3.04 1.39 -3.75
C PHE A 91 4.23 1.38 -4.71
N HIS A 92 5.32 2.06 -4.36
CA HIS A 92 6.52 2.09 -5.20
C HIS A 92 7.20 0.72 -5.29
N THR A 93 7.23 -0.04 -4.20
CA THR A 93 7.75 -1.42 -4.19
C THR A 93 6.98 -2.30 -5.16
N MET A 94 5.64 -2.19 -5.18
CA MET A 94 4.80 -2.96 -6.08
C MET A 94 5.00 -2.56 -7.55
N MET A 95 5.15 -1.27 -7.84
CA MET A 95 5.49 -0.80 -9.20
C MET A 95 6.87 -1.31 -9.65
N SER A 96 7.88 -1.25 -8.78
CA SER A 96 9.22 -1.77 -9.08
C SER A 96 9.20 -3.28 -9.31
N TYR A 97 8.46 -4.02 -8.49
CA TYR A 97 8.27 -5.46 -8.65
C TYR A 97 7.58 -5.79 -9.98
N GLN A 98 6.47 -5.11 -10.31
CA GLN A 98 5.77 -5.27 -11.58
C GLN A 98 6.70 -4.98 -12.77
N GLY A 99 7.52 -3.93 -12.68
CA GLY A 99 8.52 -3.59 -13.68
C GLY A 99 9.58 -4.69 -13.87
N ALA A 100 10.04 -5.29 -12.77
CA ALA A 100 11.00 -6.39 -12.82
C ALA A 100 10.39 -7.65 -13.45
N VAL A 101 9.17 -8.02 -13.06
CA VAL A 101 8.44 -9.15 -13.64
C VAL A 101 8.18 -8.92 -15.13
N GLY A 102 7.71 -7.73 -15.52
CA GLY A 102 7.50 -7.39 -16.92
C GLY A 102 8.78 -7.49 -17.74
N LYS A 103 9.91 -7.00 -17.20
CA LYS A 103 11.22 -7.16 -17.87
C LYS A 103 11.61 -8.63 -18.05
N LEU A 104 11.35 -9.48 -17.06
CA LEU A 104 11.63 -10.92 -17.12
C LEU A 104 10.74 -11.64 -18.13
N MET A 105 9.47 -11.25 -18.22
CA MET A 105 8.48 -11.85 -19.12
C MET A 105 8.53 -11.29 -20.55
N LYS A 106 9.43 -10.35 -20.83
CA LYS A 106 9.49 -9.71 -22.15
C LYS A 106 9.82 -10.74 -23.23
N GLY A 107 8.97 -10.82 -24.25
CA GLY A 107 9.12 -11.78 -25.36
C GLY A 107 8.70 -13.21 -25.02
N SER A 108 7.96 -13.41 -23.92
CA SER A 108 7.42 -14.73 -23.54
C SER A 108 6.11 -15.09 -24.27
N GLY A 109 5.55 -14.16 -25.04
CA GLY A 109 4.19 -14.30 -25.60
C GLY A 109 3.10 -13.76 -24.68
N LEU A 110 3.47 -13.32 -23.46
CA LEU A 110 2.51 -12.77 -22.49
C LEU A 110 1.90 -11.47 -23.02
N GLU A 111 2.65 -10.66 -23.75
CA GLU A 111 2.17 -9.43 -24.37
C GLU A 111 0.94 -9.67 -25.27
N GLU A 112 1.01 -10.69 -26.14
CA GLU A 112 -0.04 -11.10 -27.06
C GLU A 112 -1.26 -11.64 -26.30
N ILE A 113 -1.03 -12.53 -25.32
CA ILE A 113 -2.10 -13.09 -24.48
C ILE A 113 -2.88 -11.97 -23.78
N LEU A 114 -2.19 -10.95 -23.24
CA LEU A 114 -2.84 -9.84 -22.54
C LEU A 114 -3.67 -8.95 -23.47
N ILE A 115 -3.25 -8.78 -24.73
CA ILE A 115 -4.03 -8.08 -25.74
C ILE A 115 -5.26 -8.90 -26.14
N GLU A 116 -5.06 -10.18 -26.48
CA GLU A 116 -6.14 -11.06 -26.96
C GLU A 116 -7.21 -11.28 -25.89
N ALA A 117 -6.80 -11.45 -24.63
CA ALA A 117 -7.69 -11.55 -23.47
C ALA A 117 -8.36 -10.21 -23.09
N ARG A 118 -8.05 -9.12 -23.81
CA ARG A 118 -8.56 -7.75 -23.56
C ARG A 118 -8.25 -7.25 -22.15
N LEU A 119 -7.16 -7.72 -21.56
CA LEU A 119 -6.68 -7.29 -20.24
C LEU A 119 -5.83 -6.03 -20.33
N CYS A 120 -5.15 -5.82 -21.45
CA CYS A 120 -4.37 -4.63 -21.74
C CYS A 120 -4.51 -4.20 -23.21
N ALA A 121 -4.65 -2.89 -23.46
CA ALA A 121 -4.54 -2.36 -24.81
C ALA A 121 -3.07 -2.34 -25.27
N SER A 122 -2.83 -2.53 -26.57
CA SER A 122 -1.48 -2.52 -27.15
C SER A 122 -0.69 -1.25 -26.79
N GLY A 123 -1.33 -0.07 -26.87
CA GLY A 123 -0.71 1.21 -26.50
C GLY A 123 -0.38 1.39 -25.01
N SER A 124 -0.82 0.47 -24.14
CA SER A 124 -0.51 0.51 -22.70
C SER A 124 0.49 -0.57 -22.26
N LEU A 125 0.82 -1.54 -23.11
CA LEU A 125 1.67 -2.69 -22.75
C LEU A 125 3.00 -2.27 -22.13
N ASP A 126 3.75 -1.40 -22.81
CA ASP A 126 5.06 -0.97 -22.32
C ASP A 126 4.99 -0.34 -20.94
N ARG A 127 3.94 0.45 -20.67
CA ARG A 127 3.75 1.09 -19.36
C ARG A 127 3.30 0.09 -18.30
N VAL A 128 2.55 -0.93 -18.67
CA VAL A 128 2.12 -2.03 -17.79
C VAL A 128 3.33 -2.89 -17.42
N PHE A 129 4.14 -3.30 -18.40
CA PHE A 129 5.35 -4.10 -18.20
C PHE A 129 6.46 -3.32 -17.48
N ALA A 130 6.48 -1.98 -17.60
CA ALA A 130 7.36 -1.14 -16.80
C ALA A 130 6.83 -0.88 -15.37
N GLY A 131 5.67 -1.42 -14.99
CA GLY A 131 5.03 -1.16 -13.69
C GLY A 131 4.53 0.27 -13.49
N LYS A 132 4.48 1.09 -14.56
CA LYS A 132 4.08 2.51 -14.52
C LYS A 132 2.58 2.71 -14.66
N HIS A 133 1.87 1.76 -15.27
CA HIS A 133 0.41 1.70 -15.28
C HIS A 133 -0.10 0.80 -14.14
N TYR A 134 0.10 1.24 -12.89
CA TYR A 134 -0.13 0.44 -11.68
C TYR A 134 -1.48 -0.29 -11.65
N ASN A 135 -2.60 0.39 -11.93
CA ASN A 135 -3.93 -0.22 -11.84
C ASN A 135 -4.10 -1.37 -12.83
N ILE A 136 -3.62 -1.20 -14.07
CA ILE A 136 -3.70 -2.23 -15.11
C ILE A 136 -2.70 -3.35 -14.82
N ALA A 137 -1.45 -3.01 -14.47
CA ALA A 137 -0.42 -3.98 -14.10
C ALA A 137 -0.82 -4.84 -12.90
N ARG A 138 -1.47 -4.24 -11.90
CA ARG A 138 -2.02 -4.97 -10.76
C ARG A 138 -3.15 -5.90 -11.20
N ARG A 139 -4.08 -5.43 -12.03
CA ARG A 139 -5.17 -6.27 -12.56
C ARG A 139 -4.63 -7.47 -13.35
N VAL A 140 -3.67 -7.23 -14.24
CA VAL A 140 -2.97 -8.28 -15.00
C VAL A 140 -2.33 -9.29 -14.06
N HIS A 141 -1.58 -8.81 -13.06
CA HIS A 141 -0.94 -9.67 -12.07
C HIS A 141 -1.92 -10.56 -11.32
N MET A 142 -3.08 -10.02 -10.89
CA MET A 142 -4.13 -10.81 -10.23
C MET A 142 -4.69 -11.88 -11.18
N HIS A 143 -5.00 -11.54 -12.43
CA HIS A 143 -5.54 -12.51 -13.39
C HIS A 143 -4.55 -13.61 -13.78
N VAL A 144 -3.25 -13.29 -13.86
CA VAL A 144 -2.22 -14.27 -14.24
C VAL A 144 -1.88 -15.23 -13.09
N LEU A 145 -2.01 -14.79 -11.84
CA LEU A 145 -1.68 -15.62 -10.66
C LEU A 145 -2.88 -16.34 -10.03
N GLU A 146 -4.09 -15.82 -10.18
CA GLU A 146 -5.31 -16.41 -9.62
C GLU A 146 -6.10 -17.28 -10.62
N ALA A 147 -5.59 -17.44 -11.85
CA ALA A 147 -6.12 -18.37 -12.85
C ALA A 147 -5.69 -19.80 -12.56
#